data_AF-A0A954YCB9-F1
#
_entry.id   AF-A0A954YCB9-F1
#
_cell.length_a   1.000
_cell.length_b   1.000
_cell.length_c   1.000
_cell.angle_alpha   90.00
_cell.angle_beta   90.00
_cell.angle_gamma   90.00
#
_symmetry.space_group_name_H-M   'P 1'
#
loop_
_entity.id
_entity.type
_entity.pdbx_description
1 polymer ?
#
loop_
_entity_poly.entity_id
_entity_poly.type
_entity_poly.pdbx_seq_one_letter_code
_entity_poly.pdbx_strand_id
1 'polypeptide(L)'
;MGRRRHVFTTAALGAAFLLTTPSGLLAQNEPHDGVSEVPIQVSKVRRQDARVGGGERNPIADRGTCSQIATLTDAAFSGAGSCTAQAGFSQGETIAATYTIPAGQFPIIIEGADVMFGTMNATETTTTELSFFAWQGNPGSGLVETFSSTSGDIVPLTIGPGTNCVVYALQVDPNDPFQIVVNNDGSNSFSVGFRVDRHNFPPTPCFNPNTSRNAFPTTDTSGVFSGSKNWLNPIDCGFAGCPAGWQTFDQLPGNPGSGCTPSGDWILRVHWRPVSCTPGIGACCLPDGSCEPSTPTDCGSNGGTYQGDGVLCQSVQCEPQDGACCFEMGCINLSAADCNVAGGTPGPAGSTCATFVCNPMGACCLPDGSCIGPVSPQDCETASGAFRGNGTSCGDVVCPQPEGACCFSNGNCLVLTEGDCSVAGTWLGAGTTCGDCSEDPCPQDIDNDGSIGLSDLAALLAAYATCPQDAGYNPDANIAGDDCINLADLAGLLAAYGTPCP
;
A
#
# COMPACT_ATOMS: atom_id res chain seq x y z
N MET A 1 11.86 44.10 15.33
CA MET A 1 12.18 43.34 14.11
C MET A 1 11.06 42.36 13.89
N GLY A 2 10.18 42.60 12.91
CA GLY A 2 9.03 41.74 12.65
C GLY A 2 9.49 40.39 12.09
N ARG A 3 9.13 39.30 12.76
CA ARG A 3 9.33 37.94 12.26
C ARG A 3 8.39 37.74 11.08
N ARG A 4 8.93 37.59 9.87
CA ARG A 4 8.14 37.17 8.70
C ARG A 4 8.37 35.68 8.51
N ARG A 5 7.27 34.93 8.46
CA ARG A 5 7.26 33.52 8.08
C ARG A 5 7.22 33.40 6.56
N HIS A 6 7.88 32.40 6.00
CA HIS A 6 7.88 32.06 4.59
C HIS A 6 6.71 31.10 4.30
N VAL A 7 5.70 31.65 3.66
CA VAL A 7 4.47 30.92 3.29
C VAL A 7 4.29 31.06 1.78
N PHE A 8 3.94 29.95 1.13
CA PHE A 8 3.72 29.88 -0.31
C PHE A 8 2.28 29.49 -0.60
N THR A 9 1.71 30.05 -1.67
CA THR A 9 0.31 29.82 -2.05
C THR A 9 0.19 29.62 -3.54
N THR A 10 -0.65 28.67 -3.94
CA THR A 10 -0.95 28.36 -5.35
C THR A 10 -2.45 28.20 -5.54
N ALA A 11 -2.94 28.58 -6.73
CA ALA A 11 -4.31 28.37 -7.15
C ALA A 11 -4.28 27.57 -8.45
N ALA A 12 -4.83 26.36 -8.45
CA ALA A 12 -4.84 25.47 -9.61
C ALA A 12 -6.23 25.44 -10.26
N LEU A 13 -6.29 25.78 -11.56
CA LEU A 13 -7.46 25.57 -12.42
C LEU A 13 -7.28 24.26 -13.19
N GLY A 14 -8.26 23.36 -13.13
CA GLY A 14 -8.32 22.23 -14.05
C GLY A 14 -8.61 22.74 -15.47
N ALA A 15 -7.62 22.68 -16.37
CA ALA A 15 -7.79 23.14 -17.73
C ALA A 15 -8.60 22.11 -18.56
N ALA A 16 -9.82 22.48 -18.99
CA ALA A 16 -10.51 21.81 -20.08
C ALA A 16 -10.09 22.46 -21.41
N PHE A 17 -9.35 21.71 -22.24
CA PHE A 17 -8.89 22.18 -23.55
C PHE A 17 -10.05 22.13 -24.56
N LEU A 18 -10.45 23.29 -25.07
CA LEU A 18 -11.29 23.44 -26.26
C LEU A 18 -10.43 23.24 -27.51
N LEU A 19 -10.64 22.14 -28.24
CA LEU A 19 -10.30 22.06 -29.66
C LEU A 19 -11.53 21.65 -30.46
N THR A 20 -11.93 22.53 -31.36
CA THR A 20 -12.95 22.34 -32.39
C THR A 20 -12.46 21.38 -33.48
N THR A 21 -13.28 20.41 -33.89
CA THR A 21 -13.80 20.15 -35.27
C THR A 21 -14.43 18.74 -35.38
N PRO A 22 -15.29 18.46 -36.39
CA PRO A 22 -16.39 17.50 -36.24
C PRO A 22 -16.16 16.11 -36.87
N SER A 23 -17.04 15.19 -36.47
CA SER A 23 -17.50 13.97 -37.16
C SER A 23 -16.73 12.66 -36.97
N GLY A 24 -17.29 11.79 -36.11
CA GLY A 24 -17.63 10.38 -36.40
C GLY A 24 -16.52 9.33 -36.42
N LEU A 25 -16.47 8.46 -35.40
CA LEU A 25 -16.54 6.99 -35.54
C LEU A 25 -16.60 6.30 -34.16
N LEU A 26 -17.26 5.14 -34.11
CA LEU A 26 -17.42 4.24 -32.96
C LEU A 26 -16.12 3.48 -32.64
N ALA A 27 -15.79 3.32 -31.34
CA ALA A 27 -15.18 2.13 -30.72
C ALA A 27 -15.01 2.38 -29.20
N GLN A 28 -15.78 1.69 -28.34
CA GLN A 28 -15.39 0.55 -27.47
C GLN A 28 -14.64 0.95 -26.18
N ASN A 29 -15.20 0.51 -25.05
CA ASN A 29 -14.63 0.56 -23.70
C ASN A 29 -13.36 -0.31 -23.60
N GLU A 30 -12.38 0.15 -22.83
CA GLU A 30 -11.61 -0.55 -21.77
C GLU A 30 -10.56 0.45 -21.19
N PRO A 31 -10.06 0.26 -19.95
CA PRO A 31 -9.48 1.32 -19.09
C PRO A 31 -7.97 1.45 -19.26
N HIS A 32 -7.43 2.67 -19.16
CA HIS A 32 -5.98 2.87 -19.07
C HIS A 32 -5.58 4.00 -18.11
N ASP A 33 -4.84 3.59 -17.08
CA ASP A 33 -3.88 4.38 -16.32
C ASP A 33 -2.89 5.09 -17.26
N GLY A 34 -2.58 6.36 -16.96
CA GLY A 34 -1.55 7.12 -17.65
C GLY A 34 -1.68 8.62 -17.47
N VAL A 35 -1.04 9.17 -16.44
CA VAL A 35 -0.85 10.62 -16.28
C VAL A 35 0.20 11.09 -17.30
N SER A 36 -0.16 12.06 -18.15
CA SER A 36 0.76 12.74 -19.07
C SER A 36 0.72 14.25 -18.80
N GLU A 37 1.84 14.79 -18.32
CA GLU A 37 2.02 16.21 -18.01
C GLU A 37 2.39 17.01 -19.26
N VAL A 38 1.67 18.10 -19.54
CA VAL A 38 2.02 19.09 -20.59
C VAL A 38 2.38 20.41 -19.91
N PRO A 39 3.59 20.98 -20.13
CA PRO A 39 3.98 22.25 -19.53
C PRO A 39 3.53 23.44 -20.41
N ILE A 40 2.93 24.47 -19.81
CA ILE A 40 2.70 25.77 -20.46
C ILE A 40 3.38 26.88 -19.65
N GLN A 41 4.27 27.61 -20.34
CA GLN A 41 4.98 28.79 -19.85
C GLN A 41 4.13 30.06 -20.07
N VAL A 42 3.99 30.91 -19.05
CA VAL A 42 3.59 32.32 -19.24
C VAL A 42 4.51 33.23 -18.43
N SER A 43 5.04 34.25 -19.12
CA SER A 43 6.10 35.14 -18.67
C SER A 43 5.57 36.38 -17.91
N LYS A 44 6.37 36.79 -16.92
CA LYS A 44 6.41 38.09 -16.18
C LYS A 44 5.39 38.33 -15.05
N VAL A 45 5.77 37.93 -13.83
CA VAL A 45 5.48 38.65 -12.57
C VAL A 45 6.75 38.60 -11.68
N ARG A 46 7.01 39.68 -10.92
CA ARG A 46 8.23 39.90 -10.13
C ARG A 46 8.45 38.82 -9.07
N ARG A 47 9.64 38.19 -9.12
CA ARG A 47 10.27 37.30 -8.14
C ARG A 47 9.40 36.13 -7.65
N GLN A 48 9.15 35.21 -8.57
CA GLN A 48 9.24 33.76 -8.30
C GLN A 48 10.51 33.28 -9.01
N ASP A 49 11.45 32.71 -8.27
CA ASP A 49 12.62 32.06 -8.85
C ASP A 49 12.18 30.71 -9.43
N ALA A 50 12.04 30.65 -10.75
CA ALA A 50 12.11 29.43 -11.53
C ALA A 50 13.34 29.56 -12.44
N ARG A 51 14.43 28.87 -12.09
CA ARG A 51 15.53 28.58 -13.02
C ARG A 51 15.39 27.13 -13.46
N VAL A 52 15.32 26.94 -14.77
CA VAL A 52 15.44 25.63 -15.43
C VAL A 52 16.93 25.27 -15.47
N GLY A 53 17.29 24.16 -14.84
CA GLY A 53 18.62 23.52 -14.94
C GLY A 53 19.30 23.32 -13.58
N GLY A 54 19.35 22.06 -13.13
CA GLY A 54 20.02 21.62 -11.90
C GLY A 54 19.01 21.33 -10.78
N GLY A 55 18.96 20.08 -10.32
CA GLY A 55 17.88 19.55 -9.47
C GLY A 55 17.72 20.26 -8.13
N GLU A 56 16.48 20.66 -7.82
CA GLU A 56 16.02 20.92 -6.45
C GLU A 56 14.57 20.44 -6.29
N ARG A 57 14.27 20.08 -5.04
CA ARG A 57 13.20 19.23 -4.53
C ARG A 57 11.79 19.80 -4.75
N ASN A 58 10.84 18.90 -4.97
CA ASN A 58 9.41 19.19 -4.86
C ASN A 58 9.05 19.38 -3.36
N PRO A 59 8.60 20.58 -2.91
CA PRO A 59 8.32 20.84 -1.49
C PRO A 59 7.19 19.98 -0.89
N ILE A 60 6.38 19.34 -1.75
CA ILE A 60 5.34 18.38 -1.35
C ILE A 60 5.95 16.97 -1.15
N ALA A 61 6.99 16.63 -1.92
CA ALA A 61 7.62 15.31 -1.87
C ALA A 61 8.57 15.12 -0.68
N ASP A 62 8.91 16.20 0.04
CA ASP A 62 9.88 16.21 1.15
C ASP A 62 9.23 16.08 2.55
N ARG A 63 7.90 15.93 2.64
CA ARG A 63 7.15 15.93 3.92
C ARG A 63 7.04 14.57 4.62
N GLY A 64 7.64 13.52 4.05
CA GLY A 64 7.74 12.19 4.64
C GLY A 64 6.39 11.54 5.00
N THR A 65 6.42 10.44 5.75
CA THR A 65 5.23 9.71 6.26
C THR A 65 4.59 10.37 7.48
N CYS A 66 5.22 11.39 8.05
CA CYS A 66 4.75 12.12 9.23
C CYS A 66 3.55 13.04 8.97
N SER A 67 3.42 13.57 7.75
CA SER A 67 2.36 14.51 7.40
C SER A 67 1.00 13.80 7.38
N GLN A 68 0.04 14.38 8.08
CA GLN A 68 -1.33 13.89 8.20
C GLN A 68 -2.29 14.92 7.58
N ILE A 69 -3.39 14.42 7.02
CA ILE A 69 -4.46 15.27 6.47
C ILE A 69 -5.69 15.12 7.35
N ALA A 70 -6.30 16.25 7.73
CA ALA A 70 -7.63 16.27 8.33
C ALA A 70 -8.60 17.08 7.45
N THR A 71 -9.78 16.52 7.20
CA THR A 71 -10.86 17.13 6.39
C THR A 71 -12.20 16.69 6.98
N LEU A 72 -13.24 17.51 6.84
CA LEU A 72 -14.62 17.13 7.18
C LEU A 72 -15.43 16.71 5.94
N THR A 73 -14.94 17.06 4.75
CA THR A 73 -15.56 16.75 3.47
C THR A 73 -14.93 15.53 2.80
N ASP A 74 -15.70 14.85 1.96
CA ASP A 74 -15.26 13.83 1.00
C ASP A 74 -15.05 14.39 -0.42
N ALA A 75 -15.22 15.70 -0.62
CA ALA A 75 -15.02 16.34 -1.91
C ALA A 75 -13.59 16.13 -2.43
N ALA A 76 -13.48 15.84 -3.73
CA ALA A 76 -12.19 15.76 -4.39
C ALA A 76 -11.54 17.15 -4.44
N PHE A 77 -10.32 17.28 -3.90
CA PHE A 77 -9.48 18.49 -4.02
C PHE A 77 -8.72 18.53 -5.37
N SER A 78 -9.20 17.79 -6.37
CA SER A 78 -8.62 17.63 -7.70
C SER A 78 -9.74 17.46 -8.72
N GLY A 79 -10.09 18.53 -9.44
CA GLY A 79 -11.08 18.49 -10.53
C GLY A 79 -12.16 19.58 -10.43
N ALA A 80 -12.59 20.11 -11.59
CA ALA A 80 -13.70 21.05 -11.68
C ALA A 80 -15.04 20.28 -11.67
N GLY A 81 -15.98 20.67 -10.79
CA GLY A 81 -17.39 20.27 -10.90
C GLY A 81 -18.09 19.69 -9.66
N SER A 82 -17.43 19.58 -8.50
CA SER A 82 -18.02 18.96 -7.28
C SER A 82 -18.42 19.96 -6.19
N CYS A 83 -18.31 21.27 -6.45
CA CYS A 83 -18.41 22.29 -5.40
C CYS A 83 -19.68 23.15 -5.51
N THR A 84 -20.29 23.50 -4.38
CA THR A 84 -21.38 24.47 -4.30
C THR A 84 -20.85 25.78 -3.74
N ALA A 85 -20.79 26.83 -4.58
CA ALA A 85 -20.33 28.15 -4.16
C ALA A 85 -21.37 28.86 -3.28
N GLN A 86 -20.95 29.32 -2.10
CA GLN A 86 -21.82 29.99 -1.13
C GLN A 86 -21.97 31.48 -1.46
N ALA A 87 -22.83 31.78 -2.43
CA ALA A 87 -23.07 33.13 -2.99
C ALA A 87 -23.39 34.24 -1.97
N GLY A 88 -23.94 33.86 -0.80
CA GLY A 88 -24.29 34.79 0.28
C GLY A 88 -23.09 35.24 1.13
N PHE A 89 -21.93 34.61 0.94
CA PHE A 89 -20.77 34.83 1.80
C PHE A 89 -20.17 36.22 1.60
N SER A 90 -20.36 37.07 2.60
CA SER A 90 -20.05 38.49 2.57
C SER A 90 -18.60 38.78 2.94
N GLN A 91 -18.16 39.99 2.57
CA GLN A 91 -16.85 40.48 2.98
C GLN A 91 -16.78 40.60 4.51
N GLY A 92 -15.69 40.11 5.10
CA GLY A 92 -15.47 40.10 6.54
C GLY A 92 -15.93 38.82 7.24
N GLU A 93 -16.64 37.93 6.54
CA GLU A 93 -17.07 36.63 7.09
C GLU A 93 -15.93 35.62 7.05
N THR A 94 -15.91 34.75 8.06
CA THR A 94 -14.87 33.71 8.21
C THR A 94 -15.50 32.33 8.24
N ILE A 95 -14.95 31.41 7.44
CA ILE A 95 -15.21 29.97 7.54
C ILE A 95 -14.14 29.31 8.40
N ALA A 96 -14.51 28.28 9.16
CA ALA A 96 -13.53 27.45 9.86
C ALA A 96 -14.05 26.02 10.04
N ALA A 97 -13.12 25.11 10.29
CA ALA A 97 -13.39 23.74 10.69
C ALA A 97 -12.56 23.37 11.91
N THR A 98 -13.16 22.63 12.85
CA THR A 98 -12.47 22.08 14.03
C THR A 98 -12.20 20.59 13.85
N TYR A 99 -10.97 20.19 14.14
CA TYR A 99 -10.50 18.81 14.08
C TYR A 99 -10.09 18.36 15.48
N THR A 100 -10.51 17.15 15.87
CA THR A 100 -10.17 16.52 17.15
C THR A 100 -9.17 15.41 16.90
N ILE A 101 -8.07 15.41 17.64
CA ILE A 101 -6.98 14.42 17.53
C ILE A 101 -6.59 13.90 18.91
N PRO A 102 -5.97 12.71 19.03
CA PRO A 102 -5.47 12.20 20.31
C PRO A 102 -4.57 13.20 21.05
N ALA A 103 -4.75 13.33 22.37
CA ALA A 103 -4.00 14.26 23.21
C ALA A 103 -2.47 14.13 23.07
N GLY A 104 -1.97 12.90 22.89
CA GLY A 104 -0.54 12.58 22.77
C GLY A 104 0.10 13.03 21.45
N GLN A 105 -0.67 13.52 20.48
CA GLN A 105 -0.13 14.06 19.23
C GLN A 105 0.23 15.54 19.34
N PHE A 106 -0.27 16.24 20.36
CA PHE A 106 0.12 17.62 20.61
C PHE A 106 1.48 17.72 21.32
N PRO A 107 2.25 18.79 21.08
CA PRO A 107 1.96 19.88 20.15
C PRO A 107 2.10 19.45 18.69
N ILE A 108 1.32 20.08 17.80
CA ILE A 108 1.35 19.83 16.36
C ILE A 108 1.93 21.03 15.61
N ILE A 109 2.44 20.77 14.41
CA ILE A 109 2.81 21.77 13.42
C ILE A 109 1.78 21.75 12.29
N ILE A 110 1.20 22.91 11.97
CA ILE A 110 0.40 23.09 10.76
C ILE A 110 1.35 23.38 9.60
N GLU A 111 1.34 22.50 8.60
CA GLU A 111 2.21 22.55 7.42
C GLU A 111 1.54 23.25 6.23
N GLY A 112 0.23 23.43 6.30
CA GLY A 112 -0.57 24.05 5.26
C GLY A 112 -2.06 23.78 5.42
N ALA A 113 -2.87 24.43 4.59
CA ALA A 113 -4.31 24.21 4.50
C ALA A 113 -4.80 24.50 3.09
N ASP A 114 -5.74 23.70 2.60
CA ASP A 114 -6.33 23.89 1.29
C ASP A 114 -7.81 24.20 1.44
N VAL A 115 -8.27 25.26 0.78
CA VAL A 115 -9.67 25.67 0.75
C VAL A 115 -10.13 25.81 -0.69
N MET A 116 -11.34 25.38 -0.99
CA MET A 116 -11.91 25.54 -2.32
C MET A 116 -12.81 26.78 -2.40
N PHE A 117 -12.62 27.54 -3.47
CA PHE A 117 -13.44 28.69 -3.84
C PHE A 117 -14.03 28.48 -5.23
N GLY A 118 -15.24 28.99 -5.43
CA GLY A 118 -15.95 28.88 -6.68
C GLY A 118 -16.47 30.22 -7.20
N THR A 119 -16.50 30.36 -8.53
CA THR A 119 -17.18 31.45 -9.22
C THR A 119 -18.45 30.91 -9.89
N MET A 120 -19.47 31.75 -10.05
CA MET A 120 -20.73 31.38 -10.70
C MET A 120 -21.05 32.37 -11.80
N ASN A 121 -20.92 31.93 -13.06
CA ASN A 121 -21.12 32.78 -14.24
C ASN A 121 -20.32 34.09 -14.16
N ALA A 122 -19.07 34.03 -13.67
CA ALA A 122 -18.25 35.22 -13.55
C ALA A 122 -17.97 35.82 -14.93
N THR A 123 -18.25 37.11 -15.09
CA THR A 123 -18.04 37.82 -16.37
C THR A 123 -16.62 38.35 -16.50
N GLU A 124 -15.84 38.34 -15.41
CA GLU A 124 -14.47 38.81 -15.34
C GLU A 124 -13.64 37.93 -14.42
N THR A 125 -12.31 38.03 -14.53
CA THR A 125 -11.39 37.42 -13.56
C THR A 125 -11.61 38.06 -12.20
N THR A 126 -11.80 37.23 -11.17
CA THR A 126 -12.05 37.69 -9.81
C THR A 126 -10.77 37.61 -8.97
N THR A 127 -10.38 38.69 -8.31
CA THR A 127 -9.31 38.71 -7.30
C THR A 127 -9.89 38.89 -5.89
N THR A 128 -9.72 37.91 -5.02
CA THR A 128 -10.23 37.92 -3.64
C THR A 128 -9.07 37.99 -2.66
N GLU A 129 -9.09 38.96 -1.75
CA GLU A 129 -8.13 39.06 -0.64
C GLU A 129 -8.61 38.18 0.52
N LEU A 130 -7.71 37.35 1.04
CA LEU A 130 -8.00 36.32 2.03
C LEU A 130 -7.07 36.46 3.24
N SER A 131 -7.58 36.02 4.39
CA SER A 131 -6.75 35.72 5.57
C SER A 131 -6.93 34.27 5.98
N PHE A 132 -5.84 33.59 6.30
CA PHE A 132 -5.82 32.29 6.96
C PHE A 132 -5.65 32.46 8.46
N PHE A 133 -6.27 31.57 9.23
CA PHE A 133 -6.20 31.52 10.68
C PHE A 133 -5.97 30.09 11.16
N ALA A 134 -5.19 29.98 12.24
CA ALA A 134 -5.05 28.76 13.02
C ALA A 134 -5.35 29.04 14.50
N TRP A 135 -6.10 28.14 15.13
CA TRP A 135 -6.51 28.23 16.54
C TRP A 135 -6.19 26.95 17.31
N GLN A 136 -5.87 27.11 18.60
CA GLN A 136 -5.98 26.06 19.61
C GLN A 136 -7.45 25.88 19.95
N GLY A 137 -7.93 24.63 19.98
CA GLY A 137 -9.35 24.35 20.23
C GLY A 137 -10.25 24.86 19.10
N ASN A 138 -11.27 25.64 19.47
CA ASN A 138 -12.30 26.17 18.58
C ASN A 138 -11.94 27.59 18.06
N PRO A 139 -12.53 28.08 16.97
CA PRO A 139 -12.17 29.40 16.42
C PRO A 139 -12.63 30.60 17.28
N GLY A 140 -13.43 30.36 18.32
CA GLY A 140 -13.90 31.37 19.28
C GLY A 140 -12.92 31.67 20.42
N SER A 141 -11.84 30.89 20.56
CA SER A 141 -10.80 31.08 21.58
C SER A 141 -9.43 30.66 21.02
N GLY A 142 -8.33 30.99 21.69
CA GLY A 142 -7.03 30.36 21.38
C GLY A 142 -6.41 30.66 20.00
N LEU A 143 -6.61 31.86 19.42
CA LEU A 143 -5.95 32.25 18.17
C LEU A 143 -4.42 32.10 18.28
N VAL A 144 -3.83 31.32 17.37
CA VAL A 144 -2.39 31.04 17.33
C VAL A 144 -1.70 31.96 16.34
N GLU A 145 -2.15 31.95 15.09
CA GLU A 145 -1.47 32.65 14.00
C GLU A 145 -2.48 33.08 12.92
N THR A 146 -2.13 34.15 12.21
CA THR A 146 -2.89 34.69 11.09
C THR A 146 -1.93 35.07 9.96
N PHE A 147 -2.28 34.72 8.72
CA PHE A 147 -1.60 35.23 7.52
C PHE A 147 -2.61 35.92 6.63
N SER A 148 -2.29 37.09 6.08
CA SER A 148 -3.21 37.83 5.20
C SER A 148 -2.56 38.18 3.87
N SER A 149 -3.38 38.20 2.83
CA SER A 149 -2.96 38.72 1.53
C SER A 149 -2.80 40.25 1.53
N THR A 150 -3.45 40.93 2.47
CA THR A 150 -3.36 42.40 2.59
C THR A 150 -2.04 42.86 3.22
N SER A 151 -1.49 42.08 4.16
CA SER A 151 -0.14 42.26 4.71
C SER A 151 0.95 41.71 3.78
N GLY A 152 0.56 40.90 2.78
CA GLY A 152 1.45 40.27 1.81
C GLY A 152 2.12 38.99 2.34
N ASP A 153 1.55 38.35 3.36
CA ASP A 153 2.03 37.07 3.89
C ASP A 153 1.61 35.90 2.98
N ILE A 154 0.47 36.04 2.30
CA ILE A 154 -0.07 35.09 1.31
C ILE A 154 -0.52 35.84 0.05
N VAL A 155 -0.73 35.14 -1.08
CA VAL A 155 -1.18 35.80 -2.32
C VAL A 155 -2.71 35.90 -2.40
N PRO A 156 -3.29 36.96 -2.97
CA PRO A 156 -4.72 36.98 -3.26
C PRO A 156 -5.15 35.83 -4.17
N LEU A 157 -6.35 35.31 -3.97
CA LEU A 157 -6.95 34.27 -4.82
C LEU A 157 -7.41 34.89 -6.13
N THR A 158 -6.93 34.37 -7.26
CA THR A 158 -7.38 34.79 -8.60
C THR A 158 -8.08 33.62 -9.30
N ILE A 159 -9.32 33.83 -9.76
CA ILE A 159 -10.08 32.85 -10.54
C ILE A 159 -10.54 33.50 -11.85
N GLY A 160 -10.36 32.81 -12.98
CA GLY A 160 -10.78 33.30 -14.29
C GLY A 160 -12.31 33.44 -14.44
N PRO A 161 -12.79 34.08 -15.52
CA PRO A 161 -14.21 34.16 -15.82
C PRO A 161 -14.84 32.76 -16.01
N GLY A 162 -16.16 32.70 -15.88
CA GLY A 162 -16.95 31.47 -15.97
C GLY A 162 -17.35 30.90 -14.60
N THR A 163 -17.83 29.66 -14.64
CA THR A 163 -18.17 28.89 -13.44
C THR A 163 -17.04 27.92 -13.17
N ASN A 164 -16.26 28.17 -12.12
CA ASN A 164 -15.04 27.45 -11.80
C ASN A 164 -15.07 27.01 -10.34
N CYS A 165 -14.39 25.91 -10.03
CA CYS A 165 -14.00 25.51 -8.67
C CYS A 165 -12.47 25.47 -8.64
N VAL A 166 -11.84 26.21 -7.72
CA VAL A 166 -10.38 26.34 -7.62
C VAL A 166 -9.97 26.06 -6.19
N VAL A 167 -8.99 25.18 -6.03
CA VAL A 167 -8.33 24.95 -4.74
C VAL A 167 -7.27 26.02 -4.55
N TYR A 168 -7.40 26.76 -3.45
CA TYR A 168 -6.39 27.64 -2.92
C TYR A 168 -5.57 26.87 -1.89
N ALA A 169 -4.34 26.52 -2.27
CA ALA A 169 -3.44 25.74 -1.43
C ALA A 169 -2.48 26.66 -0.70
N LEU A 170 -2.49 26.60 0.64
CA LEU A 170 -1.57 27.28 1.53
C LEU A 170 -0.52 26.31 2.03
N GLN A 171 0.75 26.68 1.93
CA GLN A 171 1.87 25.87 2.42
C GLN A 171 2.84 26.72 3.23
N VAL A 172 3.21 26.20 4.40
CA VAL A 172 4.29 26.75 5.22
C VAL A 172 5.61 26.14 4.75
N ASP A 173 6.64 26.98 4.60
CA ASP A 173 8.00 26.51 4.28
C ASP A 173 8.53 25.61 5.41
N PRO A 174 8.91 24.35 5.13
CA PRO A 174 9.47 23.46 6.15
C PRO A 174 10.76 23.98 6.80
N ASN A 175 11.51 24.84 6.10
CA ASN A 175 12.75 25.44 6.60
C ASN A 175 12.53 26.74 7.36
N ASP A 176 11.29 27.19 7.52
CA ASP A 176 10.99 28.37 8.31
C ASP A 176 11.36 28.11 9.77
N PRO A 177 12.24 28.94 10.38
CA PRO A 177 12.57 28.84 11.81
C PRO A 177 11.35 29.07 12.71
N PHE A 178 10.27 29.64 12.17
CA PHE A 178 9.01 29.85 12.83
C PHE A 178 7.93 29.01 12.12
N GLN A 179 7.72 27.78 12.61
CA GLN A 179 6.61 26.90 12.23
C GLN A 179 5.33 27.21 13.02
N ILE A 180 4.14 26.95 12.45
CA ILE A 180 2.85 27.18 13.14
C ILE A 180 2.64 26.05 14.15
N VAL A 181 3.04 26.27 15.41
CA VAL A 181 2.91 25.28 16.47
C VAL A 181 1.61 25.49 17.24
N VAL A 182 0.76 24.47 17.30
CA VAL A 182 -0.49 24.46 18.06
C VAL A 182 -0.33 23.52 19.25
N ASN A 183 -0.53 24.04 20.46
CA ASN A 183 -0.48 23.26 21.70
C ASN A 183 -1.87 22.71 22.05
N ASN A 184 -1.92 21.67 22.87
CA ASN A 184 -3.19 21.21 23.44
C ASN A 184 -3.66 22.19 24.52
N ASP A 185 -4.87 22.70 24.40
CA ASP A 185 -5.55 23.53 25.39
C ASP A 185 -6.42 22.72 26.38
N GLY A 186 -6.38 21.39 26.27
CA GLY A 186 -7.22 20.45 27.02
C GLY A 186 -8.47 20.00 26.26
N SER A 187 -8.80 20.62 25.12
CA SER A 187 -9.92 20.21 24.26
C SER A 187 -9.56 19.09 23.28
N ASN A 188 -8.26 18.75 23.17
CA ASN A 188 -7.73 17.80 22.19
C ASN A 188 -8.13 18.16 20.75
N SER A 189 -8.35 19.44 20.46
CA SER A 189 -8.83 19.92 19.18
C SER A 189 -8.05 21.14 18.72
N PHE A 190 -8.07 21.39 17.41
CA PHE A 190 -7.53 22.59 16.78
C PHE A 190 -8.43 23.00 15.63
N SER A 191 -8.35 24.26 15.21
CA SER A 191 -9.15 24.76 14.10
C SER A 191 -8.30 25.50 13.09
N VAL A 192 -8.70 25.43 11.81
CA VAL A 192 -8.19 26.33 10.77
C VAL A 192 -9.34 26.96 10.00
N GLY A 193 -9.09 28.10 9.38
CA GLY A 193 -10.14 28.82 8.68
C GLY A 193 -9.63 29.91 7.77
N PHE A 194 -10.54 30.39 6.92
CA PHE A 194 -10.28 31.43 5.95
C PHE A 194 -11.33 32.53 6.06
N ARG A 195 -10.88 33.79 6.06
CA ARG A 195 -11.74 34.96 5.97
C ARG A 195 -11.62 35.58 4.60
N VAL A 196 -12.76 36.00 4.04
CA VAL A 196 -12.75 36.90 2.88
C VAL A 196 -12.54 38.32 3.39
N ASP A 197 -11.31 38.83 3.27
CA ASP A 197 -10.98 40.20 3.68
C ASP A 197 -11.56 41.22 2.71
N ARG A 198 -11.47 40.94 1.41
CA ARG A 198 -12.02 41.78 0.34
C ARG A 198 -12.43 40.96 -0.88
N HIS A 199 -13.66 41.15 -1.31
CA HIS A 199 -14.16 40.63 -2.59
C HIS A 199 -13.57 41.40 -3.78
N ASN A 200 -13.60 40.81 -4.97
CA ASN A 200 -13.13 41.46 -6.21
C ASN A 200 -13.96 42.70 -6.56
N PHE A 201 -15.28 42.59 -6.40
CA PHE A 201 -16.23 43.68 -6.41
C PHE A 201 -16.92 43.74 -5.04
N PRO A 202 -16.33 44.48 -4.07
CA PRO A 202 -16.84 44.56 -2.71
C PRO A 202 -18.31 44.97 -2.67
N PRO A 203 -19.20 44.18 -2.07
CA PRO A 203 -20.56 44.61 -1.81
C PRO A 203 -20.58 45.65 -0.69
N THR A 204 -21.69 46.37 -0.57
CA THR A 204 -22.03 47.03 0.69
C THR A 204 -22.15 45.94 1.77
N PRO A 205 -21.60 46.14 2.99
CA PRO A 205 -21.78 45.18 4.07
C PRO A 205 -23.25 44.81 4.25
N CYS A 206 -23.54 43.53 4.48
CA CYS A 206 -24.90 42.99 4.65
C CYS A 206 -25.79 42.96 3.40
N PHE A 207 -25.20 43.12 2.21
CA PHE A 207 -25.88 42.88 0.95
C PHE A 207 -25.25 41.71 0.21
N ASN A 208 -26.08 40.96 -0.51
CA ASN A 208 -25.63 39.83 -1.30
C ASN A 208 -24.54 40.26 -2.29
N PRO A 209 -23.35 39.65 -2.22
CA PRO A 209 -22.28 39.93 -3.17
C PRO A 209 -22.68 39.58 -4.60
N ASN A 210 -22.16 40.34 -5.57
CA ASN A 210 -22.45 40.07 -6.98
C ASN A 210 -21.78 38.75 -7.41
N THR A 211 -22.60 37.75 -7.74
CA THR A 211 -22.12 36.40 -8.09
C THR A 211 -21.32 36.36 -9.38
N SER A 212 -21.58 37.26 -10.33
CA SER A 212 -20.88 37.32 -11.61
C SER A 212 -19.54 38.07 -11.54
N ARG A 213 -19.14 38.55 -10.36
CA ARG A 213 -17.92 39.36 -10.19
C ARG A 213 -17.07 38.95 -8.99
N ASN A 214 -17.49 37.95 -8.22
CA ASN A 214 -16.84 37.53 -6.99
C ASN A 214 -16.67 36.00 -6.95
N ALA A 215 -15.71 35.55 -6.15
CA ALA A 215 -15.51 34.15 -5.81
C ALA A 215 -15.97 33.91 -4.36
N PHE A 216 -16.46 32.71 -4.08
CA PHE A 216 -17.06 32.35 -2.80
C PHE A 216 -16.47 31.06 -2.26
N PRO A 217 -16.35 30.90 -0.94
CA PRO A 217 -16.03 29.60 -0.38
C PRO A 217 -17.09 28.58 -0.79
N THR A 218 -16.68 27.33 -0.89
CA THR A 218 -17.57 26.26 -1.36
C THR A 218 -17.80 25.21 -0.29
N THR A 219 -18.96 24.56 -0.40
CA THR A 219 -19.27 23.35 0.35
C THR A 219 -19.42 22.16 -0.57
N ASP A 220 -19.29 20.96 -0.01
CA ASP A 220 -19.57 19.75 -0.75
C ASP A 220 -21.07 19.56 -1.04
N THR A 221 -21.34 18.52 -1.82
CA THR A 221 -22.66 18.14 -2.34
C THR A 221 -23.00 16.68 -2.08
N SER A 222 -22.11 15.94 -1.41
CA SER A 222 -22.21 14.50 -1.19
C SER A 222 -23.20 14.14 -0.07
N GLY A 223 -23.57 15.12 0.76
CA GLY A 223 -24.46 14.92 1.91
C GLY A 223 -23.74 14.52 3.20
N VAL A 224 -22.40 14.48 3.19
CA VAL A 224 -21.60 14.43 4.41
C VAL A 224 -21.77 15.74 5.15
N PHE A 225 -22.07 15.67 6.45
CA PHE A 225 -22.37 16.86 7.24
C PHE A 225 -21.88 16.72 8.68
N SER A 226 -20.95 17.59 9.06
CA SER A 226 -20.31 17.69 10.36
C SER A 226 -20.72 18.99 11.05
N GLY A 227 -22.02 19.19 11.27
CA GLY A 227 -22.58 20.48 11.70
C GLY A 227 -22.02 21.06 13.01
N SER A 228 -21.54 20.23 13.92
CA SER A 228 -20.90 20.64 15.18
C SER A 228 -19.43 21.05 15.03
N LYS A 229 -18.82 20.79 13.87
CA LYS A 229 -17.40 21.03 13.59
C LYS A 229 -17.16 22.02 12.46
N ASN A 230 -18.17 22.33 11.67
CA ASN A 230 -18.13 23.44 10.71
C ASN A 230 -18.60 24.72 11.38
N TRP A 231 -17.84 25.77 11.17
CA TRP A 231 -18.07 27.06 11.78
C TRP A 231 -18.24 28.15 10.74
N LEU A 232 -19.07 29.12 11.10
CA LEU A 232 -19.24 30.38 10.40
C LEU A 232 -19.13 31.51 11.43
N ASN A 233 -18.38 32.55 11.08
CA ASN A 233 -18.42 33.83 11.77
C ASN A 233 -19.00 34.86 10.79
N PRO A 234 -20.33 35.04 10.78
CA PRO A 234 -20.97 35.99 9.89
C PRO A 234 -20.78 37.41 10.43
N ILE A 235 -20.85 38.38 9.53
CA ILE A 235 -20.87 39.79 9.90
C ILE A 235 -22.21 40.13 10.57
N ASP A 236 -22.20 41.06 11.53
CA ASP A 236 -23.43 41.49 12.19
C ASP A 236 -24.28 42.35 11.25
N CYS A 237 -25.34 41.75 10.74
CA CYS A 237 -26.31 42.36 9.84
C CYS A 237 -27.68 42.58 10.49
N GLY A 238 -27.73 42.57 11.82
CA GLY A 238 -28.97 42.71 12.59
C GLY A 238 -29.98 41.62 12.23
N PHE A 239 -31.28 41.97 12.22
CA PHE A 239 -32.37 41.03 11.99
C PHE A 239 -32.38 40.39 10.59
N ALA A 240 -31.69 40.99 9.61
CA ALA A 240 -31.72 40.54 8.22
C ALA A 240 -30.59 39.54 7.87
N GLY A 241 -29.66 39.28 8.79
CA GLY A 241 -28.57 38.35 8.57
C GLY A 241 -28.44 37.28 9.65
N CYS A 242 -27.35 36.51 9.56
CA CYS A 242 -27.09 35.40 10.47
C CYS A 242 -26.63 35.90 11.84
N PRO A 243 -26.86 35.13 12.92
CA PRO A 243 -26.40 35.52 14.24
C PRO A 243 -24.90 35.77 14.24
N ALA A 244 -24.49 36.99 14.61
CA ALA A 244 -23.09 37.39 14.62
C ALA A 244 -22.25 36.56 15.60
N GLY A 245 -20.94 36.50 15.33
CA GLY A 245 -19.99 35.74 16.14
C GLY A 245 -19.86 34.29 15.68
N TRP A 246 -18.93 33.57 16.31
CA TRP A 246 -18.68 32.17 15.96
C TRP A 246 -19.87 31.29 16.31
N GLN A 247 -20.45 30.66 15.29
CA GLN A 247 -21.50 29.66 15.41
C GLN A 247 -21.07 28.41 14.67
N THR A 248 -21.33 27.24 15.25
CA THR A 248 -21.33 26.00 14.49
C THR A 248 -22.53 25.98 13.53
N PHE A 249 -22.49 25.18 12.47
CA PHE A 249 -23.67 25.01 11.62
C PHE A 249 -24.88 24.49 12.41
N ASP A 250 -24.66 23.66 13.44
CA ASP A 250 -25.72 23.20 14.37
C ASP A 250 -26.37 24.31 15.19
N GLN A 251 -25.67 25.43 15.42
CA GLN A 251 -26.18 26.57 16.18
C GLN A 251 -26.89 27.60 15.29
N LEU A 252 -26.66 27.55 13.98
CA LEU A 252 -27.26 28.50 13.05
C LEU A 252 -28.75 28.19 12.82
N PRO A 253 -29.60 29.22 12.67
CA PRO A 253 -31.04 29.02 12.46
C PRO A 253 -31.31 28.16 11.23
N GLY A 254 -32.31 27.28 11.34
CA GLY A 254 -32.83 26.44 10.26
C GLY A 254 -31.81 25.48 9.62
N ASN A 255 -30.89 24.96 10.42
CA ASN A 255 -29.97 23.90 10.04
C ASN A 255 -30.66 22.55 9.72
N PRO A 256 -30.33 21.85 8.62
CA PRO A 256 -29.59 22.30 7.44
C PRO A 256 -30.51 22.94 6.38
N GLY A 257 -30.00 23.91 5.63
CA GLY A 257 -30.64 24.42 4.41
C GLY A 257 -31.56 25.64 4.56
N SER A 258 -31.58 26.34 5.70
CA SER A 258 -32.12 27.70 5.76
C SER A 258 -31.02 28.74 5.49
N GLY A 259 -31.38 29.96 5.10
CA GLY A 259 -30.51 30.97 4.47
C GLY A 259 -29.22 31.40 5.20
N CYS A 260 -28.89 30.81 6.34
CA CYS A 260 -27.64 30.99 7.08
C CYS A 260 -26.73 29.75 7.12
N THR A 261 -27.28 28.56 6.96
CA THR A 261 -26.55 27.28 7.03
C THR A 261 -26.30 26.75 5.63
N PRO A 262 -25.03 26.60 5.21
CA PRO A 262 -24.71 25.82 4.03
C PRO A 262 -25.23 24.39 4.15
N SER A 263 -25.51 23.75 3.01
CA SER A 263 -26.11 22.40 2.95
C SER A 263 -25.11 21.25 3.06
N GLY A 264 -23.81 21.54 3.13
CA GLY A 264 -22.72 20.55 3.21
C GLY A 264 -21.51 21.11 3.96
N ASP A 265 -20.48 20.30 4.16
CA ASP A 265 -19.28 20.70 4.88
C ASP A 265 -18.42 21.67 4.06
N TRP A 266 -17.68 22.55 4.73
CA TRP A 266 -16.71 23.40 4.03
C TRP A 266 -15.69 22.51 3.32
N ILE A 267 -15.41 22.81 2.04
CA ILE A 267 -14.33 22.14 1.31
C ILE A 267 -13.00 22.72 1.77
N LEU A 268 -12.56 22.22 2.93
CA LEU A 268 -11.41 22.67 3.70
C LEU A 268 -10.68 21.46 4.28
N ARG A 269 -9.39 21.37 4.00
CA ARG A 269 -8.50 20.40 4.63
C ARG A 269 -7.24 21.06 5.17
N VAL A 270 -6.66 20.44 6.19
CA VAL A 270 -5.42 20.88 6.83
C VAL A 270 -4.38 19.78 6.78
N HIS A 271 -3.13 20.17 6.50
CA HIS A 271 -1.95 19.32 6.54
C HIS A 271 -1.20 19.63 7.83
N TRP A 272 -0.94 18.61 8.64
CA TRP A 272 -0.34 18.80 9.96
C TRP A 272 0.50 17.58 10.37
N ARG A 273 1.38 17.75 11.35
CA ARG A 273 2.11 16.63 11.97
C ARG A 273 2.37 16.90 13.46
N PRO A 274 2.55 15.86 14.29
CA PRO A 274 3.09 16.04 15.63
C PRO A 274 4.49 16.68 15.60
N VAL A 275 4.80 17.57 16.55
CA VAL A 275 6.15 18.14 16.71
C VAL A 275 7.17 17.05 17.00
N SER A 276 6.76 15.98 17.69
CA SER A 276 7.58 14.79 17.93
C SER A 276 7.93 14.02 16.66
N CYS A 277 7.19 14.24 15.57
CA CYS A 277 7.45 13.64 14.27
C CYS A 277 8.37 14.55 13.47
N THR A 278 9.69 14.32 13.57
CA THR A 278 10.69 15.02 12.76
C THR A 278 10.88 14.26 11.45
N PRO A 279 10.68 14.89 10.27
CA PRO A 279 10.93 14.25 8.98
C PRO A 279 12.37 13.71 8.91
N GLY A 280 12.54 12.45 8.47
CA GLY A 280 13.83 11.77 8.41
C GLY A 280 14.36 11.24 9.76
N ILE A 281 13.58 11.29 10.84
CA ILE A 281 13.88 10.60 12.11
C ILE A 281 12.78 9.57 12.40
N GLY A 282 13.20 8.39 12.84
CA GLY A 282 12.34 7.27 13.16
C GLY A 282 13.00 6.32 14.14
N ALA A 283 12.26 5.33 14.62
CA ALA A 283 12.76 4.31 15.51
C ALA A 283 13.87 3.50 14.82
N CYS A 284 15.04 3.48 15.43
CA CYS A 284 16.14 2.61 15.06
C CYS A 284 16.26 1.50 16.10
N CYS A 285 15.99 0.26 15.70
CA CYS A 285 16.25 -0.90 16.56
C CYS A 285 17.73 -1.29 16.46
N LEU A 286 18.47 -1.12 17.55
CA LEU A 286 19.87 -1.51 17.63
C LEU A 286 19.99 -3.03 17.91
N PRO A 287 21.15 -3.64 17.60
CA PRO A 287 21.38 -5.07 17.80
C PRO A 287 21.20 -5.55 19.24
N ASP A 288 21.41 -4.68 20.23
CA ASP A 288 21.27 -4.97 21.66
C ASP A 288 19.81 -4.96 22.15
N GLY A 289 18.84 -4.76 21.23
CA GLY A 289 17.43 -4.67 21.54
C GLY A 289 17.00 -3.29 22.06
N SER A 290 17.91 -2.32 22.13
CA SER A 290 17.54 -0.94 22.44
C SER A 290 16.93 -0.24 21.22
N CYS A 291 16.12 0.78 21.47
CA CYS A 291 15.57 1.65 20.43
C CYS A 291 15.98 3.09 20.67
N GLU A 292 16.56 3.71 19.64
CA GLU A 292 16.82 5.16 19.65
C GLU A 292 16.20 5.85 18.43
N PRO A 293 15.70 7.09 18.58
CA PRO A 293 15.27 7.89 17.44
C PRO A 293 16.51 8.34 16.65
N SER A 294 16.62 7.90 15.39
CA SER A 294 17.79 8.18 14.55
C SER A 294 17.37 8.43 13.10
N THR A 295 18.30 8.87 12.24
CA THR A 295 18.05 8.95 10.80
C THR A 295 18.27 7.58 10.15
N PRO A 296 17.75 7.30 8.93
CA PRO A 296 18.02 6.04 8.24
C PRO A 296 19.53 5.77 8.07
N THR A 297 20.30 6.82 7.75
CA THR A 297 21.75 6.74 7.53
C THR A 297 22.50 6.44 8.83
N ASP A 298 22.17 7.15 9.91
CA ASP A 298 22.83 6.96 11.20
C ASP A 298 22.43 5.61 11.82
N CYS A 299 21.17 5.21 11.66
CA CYS A 299 20.68 3.90 12.10
C CYS A 299 21.44 2.75 11.42
N GLY A 300 21.60 2.81 10.09
CA GLY A 300 22.41 1.83 9.35
C GLY A 300 23.89 1.87 9.75
N SER A 301 24.43 3.06 10.04
CA SER A 301 25.83 3.22 10.47
C SER A 301 26.07 2.61 11.86
N ASN A 302 25.06 2.58 12.73
CA ASN A 302 25.10 1.93 14.05
C ASN A 302 24.73 0.43 13.99
N GLY A 303 24.57 -0.15 12.79
CA GLY A 303 24.19 -1.55 12.62
C GLY A 303 22.74 -1.86 13.02
N GLY A 304 21.91 -0.84 13.17
CA GLY A 304 20.51 -0.97 13.54
C GLY A 304 19.57 -1.13 12.33
N THR A 305 18.35 -1.58 12.60
CA THR A 305 17.27 -1.68 11.62
C THR A 305 16.30 -0.51 11.79
N TYR A 306 16.23 0.32 10.76
CA TYR A 306 15.35 1.48 10.73
C TYR A 306 13.90 1.07 10.47
N GLN A 307 12.97 1.52 11.31
CA GLN A 307 11.57 1.09 11.28
C GLN A 307 10.68 2.00 10.42
N GLY A 308 11.26 3.07 9.86
CA GLY A 308 10.56 4.06 9.05
C GLY A 308 10.40 5.41 9.75
N ASP A 309 10.24 6.45 8.94
CA ASP A 309 10.09 7.83 9.41
C ASP A 309 8.85 7.99 10.30
N GLY A 310 9.00 8.71 11.42
CA GLY A 310 7.92 9.01 12.36
C GLY A 310 7.49 7.86 13.27
N VAL A 311 8.03 6.65 13.09
CA VAL A 311 7.80 5.54 14.00
C VAL A 311 8.48 5.84 15.33
N LEU A 312 7.72 5.81 16.43
CA LEU A 312 8.25 6.09 17.77
C LEU A 312 8.86 4.83 18.38
N CYS A 313 9.95 4.97 19.12
CA CYS A 313 10.54 3.84 19.84
C CYS A 313 9.60 3.20 20.86
N GLN A 314 8.62 3.95 21.37
CA GLN A 314 7.59 3.41 22.28
C GLN A 314 6.56 2.52 21.56
N SER A 315 6.42 2.65 20.24
CA SER A 315 5.50 1.83 19.44
C SER A 315 6.17 0.61 18.80
N VAL A 316 7.48 0.46 18.95
CA VAL A 316 8.25 -0.67 18.40
C VAL A 316 8.75 -1.53 19.56
N GLN A 317 8.71 -2.84 19.38
CA GLN A 317 9.43 -3.78 20.24
C GLN A 317 10.69 -4.19 19.51
N CYS A 318 11.84 -3.71 19.98
CA CYS A 318 13.14 -4.12 19.46
C CYS A 318 13.59 -5.35 20.24
N GLU A 319 13.64 -6.49 19.57
CA GLU A 319 14.17 -7.72 20.17
C GLU A 319 15.69 -7.75 20.00
N PRO A 320 16.45 -8.17 21.03
CA PRO A 320 17.89 -8.39 20.90
C PRO A 320 18.17 -9.32 19.73
N GLN A 321 19.08 -8.93 18.85
CA GLN A 321 19.50 -9.76 17.70
C GLN A 321 20.57 -10.78 18.09
N ASP A 322 20.71 -11.07 19.39
CA ASP A 322 21.59 -12.13 19.86
C ASP A 322 21.13 -13.46 19.27
N GLY A 323 22.11 -14.19 18.74
CA GLY A 323 21.95 -15.52 18.17
C GLY A 323 22.79 -16.52 18.94
N ALA A 324 22.50 -17.80 18.77
CA ALA A 324 23.43 -18.85 19.15
C ALA A 324 24.73 -18.69 18.36
N CYS A 325 25.87 -18.49 19.02
CA CYS A 325 27.17 -18.49 18.37
C CYS A 325 27.87 -19.83 18.61
N CYS A 326 28.04 -20.60 17.53
CA CYS A 326 28.58 -21.95 17.58
C CYS A 326 30.10 -21.98 17.46
N PHE A 327 30.72 -22.69 18.39
CA PHE A 327 32.13 -23.05 18.39
C PHE A 327 32.26 -24.57 18.29
N GLU A 328 33.46 -25.07 18.03
CA GLU A 328 33.75 -26.51 17.89
C GLU A 328 33.32 -27.33 19.12
N MET A 329 33.38 -26.74 20.33
CA MET A 329 33.10 -27.42 21.61
C MET A 329 32.05 -26.70 22.47
N GLY A 330 31.32 -25.72 21.95
CA GLY A 330 30.39 -24.96 22.78
C GLY A 330 29.53 -23.96 22.02
N CYS A 331 28.59 -23.36 22.76
CA CYS A 331 27.71 -22.32 22.26
C CYS A 331 27.64 -21.19 23.29
N ILE A 332 27.74 -19.94 22.84
CA ILE A 332 27.45 -18.75 23.65
C ILE A 332 26.52 -17.82 22.87
N ASN A 333 25.61 -17.11 23.55
CA ASN A 333 24.75 -16.13 22.89
C ASN A 333 25.57 -14.87 22.60
N LEU A 334 25.71 -14.53 21.32
CA LEU A 334 26.40 -13.33 20.85
C LEU A 334 25.62 -12.74 19.67
N SER A 335 25.81 -11.45 19.43
CA SER A 335 25.41 -10.84 18.15
C SER A 335 26.15 -11.55 17.00
N ALA A 336 25.57 -11.56 15.80
CA ALA A 336 26.22 -12.17 14.64
C ALA A 336 27.59 -11.53 14.34
N ALA A 337 27.74 -10.22 14.59
CA ALA A 337 29.00 -9.51 14.41
C ALA A 337 30.07 -9.98 15.41
N ASP A 338 29.73 -10.04 16.70
CA ASP A 338 30.65 -10.48 17.75
C ASP A 338 31.01 -11.96 17.59
N CYS A 339 30.06 -12.78 17.13
CA CYS A 339 30.29 -14.20 16.85
C CYS A 339 31.38 -14.40 15.79
N ASN A 340 31.29 -13.65 14.68
CA ASN A 340 32.29 -13.70 13.61
C ASN A 340 33.66 -13.21 14.11
N VAL A 341 33.70 -12.13 14.90
CA VAL A 341 34.95 -11.62 15.50
C VAL A 341 35.56 -12.62 16.47
N ALA A 342 34.74 -13.36 17.21
CA ALA A 342 35.17 -14.41 18.11
C ALA A 342 35.62 -15.69 17.39
N GLY A 343 35.43 -15.79 16.06
CA GLY A 343 35.77 -16.96 15.26
C GLY A 343 34.76 -18.11 15.36
N GLY A 344 33.52 -17.81 15.80
CA GLY A 344 32.41 -18.75 15.80
C GLY A 344 31.53 -18.61 14.56
N THR A 345 30.62 -19.57 14.38
CA THR A 345 29.61 -19.55 13.31
C THR A 345 28.26 -19.10 13.90
N PRO A 346 27.69 -17.98 13.44
CA PRO A 346 26.42 -17.50 13.96
C PRO A 346 25.26 -18.38 13.48
N GLY A 347 24.37 -18.75 14.41
CA GLY A 347 23.09 -19.37 14.14
C GLY A 347 22.04 -18.35 13.66
N PRO A 348 20.78 -18.79 13.43
CA PRO A 348 19.70 -17.90 13.03
C PRO A 348 19.48 -16.77 14.04
N ALA A 349 19.16 -15.56 13.56
CA ALA A 349 18.85 -14.42 14.44
C ALA A 349 17.67 -14.75 15.38
N GLY A 350 17.81 -14.38 16.67
CA GLY A 350 16.82 -14.69 17.72
C GLY A 350 16.87 -16.14 18.22
N SER A 351 17.76 -16.99 17.70
CA SER A 351 18.05 -18.29 18.29
C SER A 351 18.92 -18.14 19.55
N THR A 352 18.83 -19.09 20.48
CA THR A 352 19.69 -19.08 21.68
C THR A 352 20.42 -20.41 21.79
N CYS A 353 21.54 -20.44 22.50
CA CYS A 353 22.25 -21.68 22.83
C CYS A 353 21.42 -22.67 23.67
N ALA A 354 20.27 -22.25 24.21
CA ALA A 354 19.34 -23.13 24.88
C ALA A 354 18.39 -23.86 23.90
N THR A 355 18.12 -23.27 22.74
CA THR A 355 17.15 -23.77 21.76
C THR A 355 17.79 -24.22 20.45
N PHE A 356 18.96 -23.71 20.11
CA PHE A 356 19.71 -24.05 18.91
C PHE A 356 20.81 -25.06 19.23
N VAL A 357 20.88 -26.12 18.42
CA VAL A 357 21.89 -27.17 18.58
C VAL A 357 23.08 -26.85 17.67
N CYS A 358 24.20 -26.49 18.28
CA CYS A 358 25.48 -26.41 17.59
C CYS A 358 26.04 -27.80 17.31
N ASN A 359 26.58 -28.01 16.11
CA ASN A 359 27.24 -29.25 15.69
C ASN A 359 26.38 -30.51 15.93
N PRO A 360 25.21 -30.63 15.28
CA PRO A 360 24.32 -31.77 15.50
C PRO A 360 24.99 -33.09 15.09
N MET A 361 24.80 -34.12 15.91
CA MET A 361 25.26 -35.49 15.64
C MET A 361 24.09 -36.47 15.80
N GLY A 362 23.97 -37.43 14.89
CA GLY A 362 22.84 -38.34 14.88
C GLY A 362 22.99 -39.53 13.93
N ALA A 363 21.97 -40.38 13.90
CA ALA A 363 21.90 -41.53 13.01
C ALA A 363 21.69 -41.10 11.55
N CYS A 364 22.30 -41.85 10.64
CA CYS A 364 22.23 -41.66 9.21
C CYS A 364 21.79 -42.96 8.55
N CYS A 365 20.63 -42.95 7.88
CA CYS A 365 20.13 -44.10 7.14
C CYS A 365 20.67 -44.10 5.73
N LEU A 366 21.37 -45.17 5.34
CA LEU A 366 21.91 -45.32 3.99
C LEU A 366 20.85 -45.93 3.05
N PRO A 367 21.03 -45.77 1.72
CA PRO A 367 20.08 -46.29 0.73
C PRO A 367 19.91 -47.81 0.76
N ASP A 368 20.94 -48.53 1.23
CA ASP A 368 20.93 -49.98 1.42
C ASP A 368 20.22 -50.43 2.71
N GLY A 369 19.54 -49.51 3.43
CA GLY A 369 18.85 -49.81 4.68
C GLY A 369 19.78 -49.98 5.89
N SER A 370 21.10 -49.87 5.71
CA SER A 370 22.02 -49.83 6.84
C SER A 370 21.98 -48.47 7.52
N CYS A 371 22.44 -48.43 8.77
CA CYS A 371 22.52 -47.19 9.55
C CYS A 371 23.96 -46.97 10.03
N ILE A 372 24.48 -45.77 9.81
CA ILE A 372 25.75 -45.30 10.36
C ILE A 372 25.49 -44.14 11.33
N GLY A 373 26.17 -44.11 12.47
CA GLY A 373 25.96 -43.03 13.44
C GLY A 373 26.52 -43.29 14.84
N PRO A 374 26.65 -42.25 15.68
CA PRO A 374 26.30 -40.86 15.38
C PRO A 374 27.33 -40.17 14.46
N VAL A 375 26.86 -39.50 13.41
CA VAL A 375 27.66 -38.72 12.43
C VAL A 375 27.05 -37.33 12.25
N SER A 376 27.76 -36.39 11.61
CA SER A 376 27.19 -35.08 11.28
C SER A 376 26.21 -35.16 10.09
N PRO A 377 25.30 -34.18 9.90
CA PRO A 377 24.46 -34.11 8.70
C PRO A 377 25.29 -34.10 7.40
N GLN A 378 26.44 -33.40 7.39
CA GLN A 378 27.30 -33.31 6.22
C GLN A 378 27.96 -34.65 5.88
N ASP A 379 28.41 -35.38 6.89
CA ASP A 379 28.98 -36.72 6.70
C ASP A 379 27.91 -37.70 6.23
N CYS A 380 26.67 -37.54 6.72
CA CYS A 380 25.53 -38.34 6.31
C CYS A 380 25.17 -38.13 4.83
N GLU A 381 25.10 -36.87 4.38
CA GLU A 381 24.90 -36.54 2.97
C GLU A 381 26.04 -37.07 2.09
N THR A 382 27.29 -37.00 2.58
CA THR A 382 28.46 -37.54 1.87
C THR A 382 28.36 -39.06 1.69
N ALA A 383 27.71 -39.76 2.62
CA ALA A 383 27.41 -41.19 2.52
C ALA A 383 26.15 -41.49 1.68
N SER A 384 25.56 -40.50 1.00
CA SER A 384 24.28 -40.59 0.30
C SER A 384 23.12 -41.03 1.21
N GLY A 385 23.23 -40.77 2.51
CA GLY A 385 22.25 -41.17 3.51
C GLY A 385 21.32 -40.04 3.93
N ALA A 386 20.24 -40.41 4.62
CA ALA A 386 19.27 -39.50 5.21
C ALA A 386 19.50 -39.35 6.72
N PHE A 387 19.78 -38.12 7.16
CA PHE A 387 20.02 -37.79 8.56
C PHE A 387 18.73 -37.84 9.36
N ARG A 388 18.76 -38.48 10.53
CA ARG A 388 17.55 -38.81 11.32
C ARG A 388 17.28 -37.87 12.48
N GLY A 389 18.11 -36.84 12.63
CA GLY A 389 17.98 -35.79 13.63
C GLY A 389 19.04 -35.89 14.72
N ASN A 390 19.31 -34.76 15.36
CA ASN A 390 20.31 -34.67 16.43
C ASN A 390 19.93 -35.55 17.64
N GLY A 391 20.91 -36.25 18.21
CA GLY A 391 20.73 -37.13 19.37
C GLY A 391 20.12 -38.49 19.06
N THR A 392 19.86 -38.81 17.78
CA THR A 392 19.37 -40.14 17.39
C THR A 392 20.52 -41.16 17.30
N SER A 393 20.24 -42.41 17.63
CA SER A 393 21.19 -43.53 17.50
C SER A 393 20.68 -44.57 16.50
N CYS A 394 21.59 -45.29 15.85
CA CYS A 394 21.20 -46.35 14.91
C CYS A 394 20.46 -47.52 15.57
N GLY A 395 20.53 -47.66 16.90
CA GLY A 395 19.74 -48.67 17.63
C GLY A 395 18.27 -48.29 17.76
N ASP A 396 17.95 -47.00 17.68
CA ASP A 396 16.60 -46.45 17.90
C ASP A 396 15.89 -46.08 16.60
N VAL A 397 16.60 -46.14 15.47
CA VAL A 397 16.12 -45.68 14.18
C VAL A 397 15.98 -46.84 13.19
N VAL A 398 14.78 -46.99 12.64
CA VAL A 398 14.51 -47.93 11.54
C VAL A 398 14.85 -47.25 10.22
N CYS A 399 15.71 -47.88 9.41
CA CYS A 399 16.07 -47.45 8.07
C CYS A 399 15.38 -48.36 7.03
N PRO A 400 14.12 -48.07 6.66
CA PRO A 400 13.41 -48.88 5.67
C PRO A 400 14.05 -48.73 4.30
N GLN A 401 14.18 -49.85 3.58
CA GLN A 401 14.53 -49.84 2.17
C GLN A 401 13.29 -49.46 1.33
N PRO A 402 13.46 -48.75 0.20
CA PRO A 402 12.36 -48.48 -0.70
C PRO A 402 11.86 -49.78 -1.34
N GLU A 403 10.54 -49.99 -1.27
CA GLU A 403 9.86 -51.11 -1.94
C GLU A 403 9.27 -50.68 -3.30
N GLY A 404 8.94 -51.65 -4.15
CA GLY A 404 8.53 -51.46 -5.54
C GLY A 404 8.17 -52.78 -6.22
N ALA A 405 7.65 -52.71 -7.43
CA ALA A 405 7.16 -53.87 -8.17
C ALA A 405 8.31 -54.76 -8.66
N CYS A 406 8.19 -56.04 -8.36
CA CYS A 406 9.05 -57.08 -8.85
C CYS A 406 8.28 -58.04 -9.76
N CYS A 407 8.53 -57.95 -11.06
CA CYS A 407 7.81 -58.70 -12.08
C CYS A 407 8.55 -59.99 -12.42
N PHE A 408 7.88 -61.14 -12.24
CA PHE A 408 8.44 -62.44 -12.55
C PHE A 408 8.02 -62.90 -13.96
N SER A 409 8.87 -63.68 -14.61
CA SER A 409 8.64 -64.18 -15.98
C SER A 409 7.43 -65.12 -16.13
N ASN A 410 6.83 -65.55 -15.02
CA ASN A 410 5.60 -66.34 -14.98
C ASN A 410 4.33 -65.48 -14.86
N GLY A 411 4.44 -64.15 -14.95
CA GLY A 411 3.33 -63.21 -14.84
C GLY A 411 2.92 -62.88 -13.40
N ASN A 412 3.59 -63.44 -12.39
CA ASN A 412 3.37 -63.03 -11.01
C ASN A 412 4.14 -61.74 -10.69
N CYS A 413 3.67 -61.00 -9.70
CA CYS A 413 4.39 -59.87 -9.15
C CYS A 413 4.30 -59.84 -7.62
N LEU A 414 5.37 -59.36 -6.98
CA LEU A 414 5.41 -59.01 -5.56
C LEU A 414 5.99 -57.60 -5.40
N VAL A 415 5.57 -56.88 -4.36
CA VAL A 415 6.24 -55.66 -3.92
C VAL A 415 7.37 -56.06 -2.99
N LEU A 416 8.61 -55.90 -3.43
CA LEU A 416 9.83 -56.33 -2.72
C LEU A 416 10.79 -55.15 -2.58
N THR A 417 11.97 -55.34 -2.01
CA THR A 417 13.08 -54.41 -2.14
C THR A 417 13.84 -54.67 -3.45
N GLU A 418 14.63 -53.71 -3.95
CA GLU A 418 15.43 -53.91 -5.17
C GLU A 418 16.36 -55.14 -5.06
N GLY A 419 16.99 -55.32 -3.90
CA GLY A 419 17.86 -56.45 -3.61
C GLY A 419 17.13 -57.79 -3.71
N ASP A 420 15.97 -57.91 -3.04
CA ASP A 420 15.17 -59.14 -3.06
C ASP A 420 14.58 -59.41 -4.45
N CYS A 421 14.22 -58.37 -5.20
CA CYS A 421 13.68 -58.52 -6.54
C CYS A 421 14.72 -59.03 -7.54
N SER A 422 15.93 -58.48 -7.49
CA SER A 422 17.03 -58.82 -8.41
C SER A 422 17.44 -60.31 -8.38
N VAL A 423 16.98 -61.07 -7.38
CA VAL A 423 17.21 -62.51 -7.27
C VAL A 423 16.51 -63.30 -8.38
N ALA A 424 15.29 -62.91 -8.78
CA ALA A 424 14.48 -63.71 -9.71
C ALA A 424 13.42 -62.93 -10.53
N GLY A 425 13.32 -61.61 -10.37
CA GLY A 425 12.37 -60.77 -11.11
C GLY A 425 13.00 -59.50 -11.66
N THR A 426 12.23 -58.78 -12.46
CA THR A 426 12.57 -57.47 -13.01
C THR A 426 12.01 -56.39 -12.09
N TRP A 427 12.90 -55.54 -11.56
CA TRP A 427 12.54 -54.42 -10.71
C TRP A 427 12.14 -53.21 -11.56
N LEU A 428 10.96 -52.65 -11.31
CA LEU A 428 10.46 -51.49 -12.06
C LEU A 428 10.77 -50.13 -11.42
N GLY A 429 11.39 -50.14 -10.23
CA GLY A 429 11.76 -48.90 -9.52
C GLY A 429 11.02 -48.74 -8.20
N ALA A 430 11.55 -47.90 -7.32
CA ALA A 430 10.93 -47.59 -6.02
C ALA A 430 9.54 -46.94 -6.21
N GLY A 431 8.55 -47.39 -5.43
CA GLY A 431 7.18 -46.87 -5.45
C GLY A 431 6.28 -47.42 -6.57
N THR A 432 6.79 -48.28 -7.45
CA THR A 432 5.97 -49.00 -8.44
C THR A 432 5.12 -50.10 -7.79
N THR A 433 4.03 -50.47 -8.43
CA THR A 433 3.09 -51.51 -7.97
C THR A 433 2.98 -52.65 -8.96
N CYS A 434 2.41 -53.77 -8.55
CA CYS A 434 2.25 -54.92 -9.43
C CYS A 434 1.33 -54.71 -10.65
N GLY A 435 0.58 -53.61 -10.70
CA GLY A 435 -0.13 -53.19 -11.91
C GLY A 435 0.82 -52.77 -13.03
N ASP A 436 2.02 -52.31 -12.69
CA ASP A 436 3.03 -51.84 -13.65
C ASP A 436 3.76 -53.01 -14.35
N CYS A 437 3.51 -54.26 -13.93
CA CYS A 437 4.16 -55.47 -14.45
C CYS A 437 3.52 -56.04 -15.73
N SER A 438 2.39 -55.53 -16.19
CA SER A 438 1.82 -55.93 -17.47
C SER A 438 2.46 -55.10 -18.57
N GLU A 439 3.48 -55.66 -19.22
CA GLU A 439 3.76 -55.32 -20.61
C GLU A 439 2.55 -55.83 -21.41
N ASP A 440 1.56 -54.95 -21.65
CA ASP A 440 0.45 -55.28 -22.53
C ASP A 440 1.01 -55.62 -23.91
N PRO A 441 0.89 -56.87 -24.40
CA PRO A 441 1.42 -57.26 -25.70
C PRO A 441 0.72 -56.54 -26.87
N CYS A 442 -0.39 -55.83 -26.61
CA CYS A 442 -1.13 -55.04 -27.58
C CYS A 442 -1.78 -53.81 -26.91
N PRO A 443 -1.01 -52.76 -26.59
CA PRO A 443 -1.55 -51.55 -25.93
C PRO A 443 -2.60 -50.80 -26.77
N GLN A 444 -2.87 -51.25 -28.00
CA GLN A 444 -3.94 -50.75 -28.87
C GLN A 444 -5.30 -51.46 -28.68
N ASP A 445 -5.39 -52.54 -27.89
CA ASP A 445 -6.63 -53.22 -27.49
C ASP A 445 -7.18 -52.61 -26.18
N ILE A 446 -7.77 -51.42 -26.30
CA ILE A 446 -8.17 -50.57 -25.18
C ILE A 446 -9.30 -51.20 -24.38
N ASP A 447 -10.20 -51.97 -25.02
CA ASP A 447 -11.31 -52.62 -24.33
C ASP A 447 -11.09 -54.10 -23.99
N ASN A 448 -9.87 -54.61 -24.26
CA ASN A 448 -9.39 -55.95 -23.94
C ASN A 448 -10.27 -57.06 -24.55
N ASP A 449 -10.82 -56.83 -25.74
CA ASP A 449 -11.68 -57.80 -26.43
C ASP A 449 -10.88 -58.79 -27.32
N GLY A 450 -9.56 -58.62 -27.38
CA GLY A 450 -8.62 -59.44 -28.14
C GLY A 450 -8.49 -59.00 -29.61
N SER A 451 -9.09 -57.88 -30.02
CA SER A 451 -9.10 -57.41 -31.40
C SER A 451 -8.96 -55.90 -31.50
N ILE A 452 -7.92 -55.41 -32.17
CA ILE A 452 -7.76 -53.96 -32.40
C ILE A 452 -8.74 -53.49 -33.47
N GLY A 453 -9.84 -52.87 -33.07
CA GLY A 453 -11.00 -52.62 -33.92
C GLY A 453 -11.76 -51.33 -33.63
N LEU A 454 -13.02 -51.33 -34.06
CA LEU A 454 -13.89 -50.16 -33.97
C LEU A 454 -14.26 -49.85 -32.51
N SER A 455 -14.29 -50.87 -31.65
CA SER A 455 -14.46 -50.80 -30.20
C SER A 455 -13.37 -49.93 -29.58
N ASP A 456 -12.10 -50.26 -29.85
CA ASP A 456 -10.94 -49.53 -29.32
C ASP A 456 -10.88 -48.11 -29.85
N LEU A 457 -11.11 -47.93 -31.15
CA LEU A 457 -11.16 -46.60 -31.74
C LEU A 457 -12.25 -45.74 -31.08
N ALA A 458 -13.41 -46.32 -30.76
CA ALA A 458 -14.47 -45.60 -30.05
C ALA A 458 -14.07 -45.28 -28.60
N ALA A 459 -13.40 -46.19 -27.90
CA ALA A 459 -12.88 -45.98 -26.56
C ALA A 459 -11.83 -44.86 -26.51
N LEU A 460 -10.90 -44.83 -27.47
CA LEU A 460 -9.90 -43.76 -27.59
C LEU A 460 -10.57 -42.41 -27.89
N LEU A 461 -11.48 -42.37 -28.87
CA LEU A 461 -12.14 -41.11 -29.26
C LEU A 461 -13.04 -40.55 -28.17
N ALA A 462 -13.58 -41.39 -27.28
CA ALA A 462 -14.35 -40.95 -26.12
C ALA A 462 -13.51 -40.21 -25.08
N ALA A 463 -12.21 -40.50 -25.01
CA ALA A 463 -11.25 -39.89 -24.08
C ALA A 463 -10.26 -38.93 -24.78
N TYR A 464 -10.47 -38.63 -26.07
CA TYR A 464 -9.54 -37.82 -26.85
C TYR A 464 -9.39 -36.40 -26.32
N ALA A 465 -8.15 -35.89 -26.29
CA ALA A 465 -7.76 -34.59 -25.74
C ALA A 465 -8.03 -34.43 -24.22
N THR A 466 -7.96 -35.53 -23.47
CA THR A 466 -8.00 -35.52 -22.00
C THR A 466 -6.65 -35.91 -21.40
N CYS A 467 -6.35 -35.39 -20.22
CA CYS A 467 -5.15 -35.69 -19.42
C CYS A 467 -5.55 -36.31 -18.06
N PRO A 468 -4.61 -36.86 -17.25
CA PRO A 468 -4.93 -37.60 -16.02
C PRO A 468 -5.81 -36.89 -14.96
N GLN A 469 -5.94 -35.56 -15.03
CA GLN A 469 -6.75 -34.77 -14.10
C GLN A 469 -8.16 -34.45 -14.65
N ASP A 470 -8.44 -34.78 -15.91
CA ASP A 470 -9.68 -34.44 -16.59
C ASP A 470 -10.75 -35.52 -16.39
N ALA A 471 -12.02 -35.08 -16.30
CA ALA A 471 -13.14 -36.00 -16.24
C ALA A 471 -13.31 -36.72 -17.59
N GLY A 472 -13.28 -38.06 -17.57
CA GLY A 472 -13.39 -38.88 -18.79
C GLY A 472 -12.04 -39.35 -19.35
N TYR A 473 -10.93 -39.06 -18.66
CA TYR A 473 -9.63 -39.66 -18.96
C TYR A 473 -9.68 -41.18 -18.82
N ASN A 474 -9.19 -41.88 -19.85
CA ASN A 474 -9.00 -43.32 -19.84
C ASN A 474 -7.50 -43.63 -19.97
N PRO A 475 -6.82 -44.12 -18.92
CA PRO A 475 -5.38 -44.41 -18.98
C PRO A 475 -5.02 -45.42 -20.08
N ASP A 476 -5.92 -46.36 -20.38
CA ASP A 476 -5.68 -47.41 -21.39
C ASP A 476 -5.68 -46.83 -22.82
N ALA A 477 -6.26 -45.63 -23.02
CA ALA A 477 -6.23 -44.93 -24.31
C ALA A 477 -4.97 -44.08 -24.52
N ASN A 478 -4.06 -44.00 -23.53
CA ASN A 478 -2.77 -43.32 -23.62
C ASN A 478 -1.67 -44.31 -24.04
N ILE A 479 -1.79 -44.78 -25.28
CA ILE A 479 -0.95 -45.82 -25.90
C ILE A 479 0.50 -45.34 -26.07
N ALA A 480 0.72 -44.03 -26.27
CA ALA A 480 2.03 -43.44 -26.42
C ALA A 480 2.77 -43.28 -25.08
N GLY A 481 2.07 -43.43 -23.94
CA GLY A 481 2.63 -43.27 -22.61
C GLY A 481 3.13 -41.84 -22.34
N ASP A 482 2.56 -40.84 -23.02
CA ASP A 482 2.86 -39.43 -22.80
C ASP A 482 1.87 -38.79 -21.80
N ASP A 483 1.84 -37.46 -21.66
CA ASP A 483 1.04 -36.82 -20.61
C ASP A 483 -0.48 -36.80 -20.90
N CYS A 484 -0.93 -36.96 -22.15
CA CYS A 484 -2.34 -36.75 -22.52
C CYS A 484 -2.75 -37.52 -23.78
N ILE A 485 -4.01 -37.98 -23.85
CA ILE A 485 -4.53 -38.71 -25.01
C ILE A 485 -4.66 -37.77 -26.20
N ASN A 486 -3.85 -37.97 -27.23
CA ASN A 486 -3.69 -37.04 -28.33
C ASN A 486 -3.54 -37.77 -29.69
N LEU A 487 -3.04 -37.04 -30.69
CA LEU A 487 -2.86 -37.57 -32.04
C LEU A 487 -1.85 -38.72 -32.08
N ALA A 488 -0.87 -38.75 -31.18
CA ALA A 488 0.11 -39.82 -31.06
C ALA A 488 -0.56 -41.16 -30.73
N ASP A 489 -1.50 -41.17 -29.77
CA ASP A 489 -2.25 -42.36 -29.38
C ASP A 489 -3.16 -42.84 -30.51
N LEU A 490 -3.89 -41.91 -31.13
CA LEU A 490 -4.74 -42.23 -32.29
C LEU A 490 -3.91 -42.81 -33.45
N ALA A 491 -2.72 -42.26 -33.71
CA ALA A 491 -1.82 -42.79 -34.72
C ALA A 491 -1.29 -44.18 -34.35
N GLY A 492 -0.99 -44.42 -33.07
CA GLY A 492 -0.59 -45.71 -32.54
C GLY A 492 -1.66 -46.78 -32.76
N LEU A 493 -2.91 -46.48 -32.39
CA LEU A 493 -4.06 -47.37 -32.59
C LEU A 493 -4.30 -47.67 -34.08
N LEU A 494 -4.34 -46.61 -34.92
CA LEU A 494 -4.60 -46.76 -36.35
C LEU A 494 -3.49 -47.53 -37.09
N ALA A 495 -2.25 -47.49 -36.60
CA ALA A 495 -1.15 -48.25 -37.16
C ALA A 495 -1.33 -49.77 -37.00
N ALA A 496 -2.04 -50.21 -35.96
CA ALA A 496 -2.31 -51.62 -35.67
C ALA A 496 -3.77 -52.04 -35.94
N TYR A 497 -4.59 -51.13 -36.50
CA TYR A 497 -6.02 -51.37 -36.72
C TYR A 497 -6.29 -52.57 -37.62
N GLY A 498 -7.16 -53.47 -37.15
CA GLY A 498 -7.52 -54.70 -37.85
C GLY A 498 -6.47 -55.81 -37.76
N THR A 499 -5.45 -55.67 -36.90
CA THR A 499 -4.54 -56.76 -36.57
C THR A 499 -5.03 -57.50 -35.31
N PRO A 500 -4.89 -58.83 -35.23
CA PRO A 500 -5.27 -59.58 -34.04
C PRO A 500 -4.28 -59.30 -32.90
N CYS A 501 -4.78 -59.11 -31.69
CA CYS A 501 -3.94 -59.10 -30.49
C CYS A 501 -3.55 -60.56 -30.13
N PRO A 502 -2.25 -60.88 -29.92
CA PRO A 502 -1.79 -62.24 -29.61
C PRO A 502 -2.22 -62.79 -28.25
#